data_AF-A0AAQ0TMF0-F1
#
_entry.id   AF-A0AAQ0TMF0-F1
#
_cell.length_a   1.000
_cell.length_b   1.000
_cell.length_c   1.000
_cell.angle_alpha   90.00
_cell.angle_beta   90.00
_cell.angle_gamma   90.00
#
_symmetry.space_group_name_H-M   'P 1'
#
loop_
_entity.id
_entity.type
_entity.pdbx_description
1 polymer ?
#
loop_
_entity_poly.entity_id
_entity_poly.type
_entity_poly.pdbx_seq_one_letter_code
_entity_poly.pdbx_strand_id
1 'polypeptide(L)'
;MINPVKIIGCFLVAFTLFSCTDEIDAVNPPTSSTISISGTLPVLYIDTENNEPIVSKEVYLNATYYLDPMGAEDIEALGTKTAPLPMQIRGRGHSSWKGVKKPYKIKLGKKTSLMGMSKNKHWALLKPTENTVAGLQLGKLMDMSWTPDFRPVEVVLNGDYIGLYFLTETIRIDENRVNIYEQQDQETNSELIKGGWLVEVDNYHDECQITIPECSRWNLTIRYHSPENLSNPQLQWLTNEFKAINTAIYSKDKTSTEWEKFIDVESMARFFILQEVMDNPDGFHGSFYLHKDLTENAKWIAGPIWDLVCYNREKTDYTFKMKVHYGFTPHWIGEIIQYDSFCQSVKSIWNEVYPDRLSEIYSYIDATVLPLAEAWEKDCERWSDDPTQTAQLRADRIKNALTRNVEWFNNHLPTSEYASDPSIQGVVTKTPIKIFNLQGFYIGECENEAEAISNLNKGVYIINRRKVIIK
;
A
#
# COMPACT_ATOMS: atom_id res chain seq x y z
N MET A 1 18.86 -61.65 45.41
CA MET A 1 17.48 -61.85 44.93
C MET A 1 17.00 -60.55 44.30
N ILE A 2 16.57 -60.64 43.03
CA ILE A 2 15.68 -59.74 42.28
C ILE A 2 16.25 -58.38 41.80
N ASN A 3 16.68 -58.39 40.54
CA ASN A 3 16.51 -57.35 39.50
C ASN A 3 15.02 -57.38 39.02
N PRO A 4 14.43 -56.47 38.20
CA PRO A 4 14.92 -55.26 37.52
C PRO A 4 13.89 -54.10 37.40
N VAL A 5 14.20 -53.13 36.52
CA VAL A 5 13.30 -52.23 35.76
C VAL A 5 13.05 -50.85 36.37
N LYS A 6 13.90 -49.90 35.99
CA LYS A 6 13.45 -48.52 35.74
C LYS A 6 13.68 -48.19 34.27
N ILE A 7 12.57 -47.98 33.61
CA ILE A 7 12.36 -47.72 32.19
C ILE A 7 13.12 -46.47 31.76
N ILE A 8 13.88 -46.61 30.68
CA ILE A 8 14.39 -45.50 29.87
C ILE A 8 13.17 -44.87 29.19
N GLY A 9 12.75 -43.70 29.68
CA GLY A 9 11.75 -42.88 29.02
C GLY A 9 12.41 -42.11 27.88
N CYS A 10 12.31 -42.65 26.66
CA CYS A 10 12.53 -41.86 25.45
C CYS A 10 11.52 -40.70 25.43
N PHE A 11 12.00 -39.47 25.67
CA PHE A 11 11.25 -38.27 25.30
C PHE A 11 11.25 -38.18 23.77
N LEU A 12 10.26 -38.83 23.15
CA LEU A 12 9.79 -38.46 21.82
C LEU A 12 9.18 -37.06 21.95
N VAL A 13 9.99 -36.04 21.65
CA VAL A 13 9.49 -34.70 21.36
C VAL A 13 8.69 -34.84 20.06
N ALA A 14 7.40 -35.07 20.19
CA ALA A 14 6.46 -34.89 19.12
C ALA A 14 6.50 -33.40 18.75
N PHE A 15 7.29 -33.06 17.72
CA PHE A 15 7.09 -31.84 16.97
C PHE A 15 5.69 -31.95 16.36
N THR A 16 4.70 -31.42 17.06
CA THR A 16 3.45 -31.03 16.44
C THR A 16 3.79 -29.91 15.49
N LEU A 17 4.04 -30.26 14.24
CA LEU A 17 3.83 -29.37 13.11
C LEU A 17 2.40 -28.84 13.25
N PHE A 18 2.26 -27.64 13.79
CA PHE A 18 1.06 -26.84 13.60
C PHE A 18 1.01 -26.53 12.11
N SER A 19 0.41 -27.44 11.34
CA SER A 19 -0.19 -27.09 10.07
C SER A 19 -1.24 -26.03 10.38
N CYS A 20 -0.91 -24.75 10.14
CA CYS A 20 -1.87 -23.66 10.17
C CYS A 20 -2.82 -23.81 8.98
N THR A 21 -3.76 -24.73 9.10
CA THR A 21 -4.99 -24.76 8.31
C THR A 21 -6.15 -24.45 9.24
N ASP A 22 -6.12 -23.27 9.85
CA ASP A 22 -7.28 -22.67 10.51
C ASP A 22 -7.72 -21.45 9.69
N GLU A 23 -8.17 -21.70 8.45
CA GLU A 23 -9.03 -20.74 7.76
C GLU A 23 -10.42 -20.80 8.39
N ILE A 24 -10.61 -19.97 9.42
CA ILE A 24 -11.86 -19.89 10.14
C ILE A 24 -12.84 -19.09 9.27
N ASP A 25 -13.76 -19.79 8.60
CA ASP A 25 -15.00 -19.20 8.08
C ASP A 25 -15.62 -18.31 9.17
N ALA A 26 -16.22 -17.17 8.80
CA ALA A 26 -16.91 -16.37 9.79
C ALA A 26 -18.07 -17.20 10.37
N VAL A 27 -17.91 -17.69 11.61
CA VAL A 27 -18.80 -18.69 12.20
C VAL A 27 -20.24 -18.19 12.35
N ASN A 28 -20.46 -16.87 12.39
CA ASN A 28 -21.81 -16.28 12.41
C ASN A 28 -21.86 -14.93 11.65
N PRO A 29 -22.92 -14.66 10.86
CA PRO A 29 -23.19 -13.32 10.34
C PRO A 29 -23.49 -12.34 11.48
N PRO A 30 -23.28 -11.02 11.26
CA PRO A 30 -23.64 -10.03 12.27
C PRO A 30 -25.14 -10.09 12.59
N THR A 31 -25.49 -9.95 13.87
CA THR A 31 -26.88 -9.95 14.32
C THR A 31 -27.60 -8.72 13.77
N SER A 32 -28.79 -8.90 13.19
CA SER A 32 -29.60 -7.80 12.65
C SER A 32 -29.85 -6.72 13.71
N SER A 33 -29.84 -5.45 13.28
CA SER A 33 -29.98 -4.29 14.13
C SER A 33 -31.06 -3.33 13.65
N THR A 34 -31.59 -2.53 14.57
CA THR A 34 -32.52 -1.43 14.27
C THR A 34 -31.81 -0.10 13.97
N ILE A 35 -30.47 -0.07 14.05
CA ILE A 35 -29.70 1.14 13.76
C ILE A 35 -29.83 1.47 12.27
N SER A 36 -30.15 2.73 11.97
CA SER A 36 -30.25 3.25 10.62
C SER A 36 -29.02 4.05 10.24
N ILE A 37 -28.86 4.26 8.93
CA ILE A 37 -27.90 5.22 8.36
C ILE A 37 -28.03 6.61 9.00
N SER A 38 -26.94 7.37 8.97
CA SER A 38 -26.91 8.78 9.37
C SER A 38 -27.66 9.66 8.38
N GLY A 39 -27.58 9.33 7.09
CA GLY A 39 -28.07 10.16 5.99
C GLY A 39 -27.17 11.34 5.62
N THR A 40 -25.95 11.37 6.16
CA THR A 40 -24.95 12.42 5.87
C THR A 40 -23.92 12.03 4.80
N LEU A 41 -23.84 10.74 4.47
CA LEU A 41 -22.92 10.21 3.47
C LEU A 41 -23.67 9.40 2.41
N PRO A 42 -23.08 9.24 1.21
CA PRO A 42 -23.58 8.28 0.24
C PRO A 42 -23.71 6.87 0.84
N VAL A 43 -24.72 6.15 0.41
CA VAL A 43 -25.06 4.82 0.93
C VAL A 43 -24.96 3.79 -0.17
N LEU A 44 -24.16 2.75 0.06
CA LEU A 44 -24.08 1.59 -0.79
C LEU A 44 -25.00 0.50 -0.24
N TYR A 45 -26.07 0.22 -0.96
CA TYR A 45 -26.99 -0.87 -0.66
C TYR A 45 -26.54 -2.11 -1.43
N ILE A 46 -26.43 -3.24 -0.75
CA ILE A 46 -26.00 -4.53 -1.31
C ILE A 46 -26.99 -5.60 -0.86
N ASP A 47 -27.50 -6.37 -1.81
CA ASP A 47 -28.34 -7.54 -1.54
C ASP A 47 -27.70 -8.77 -2.17
N THR A 48 -27.25 -9.72 -1.35
CA THR A 48 -26.77 -11.01 -1.82
C THR A 48 -27.93 -11.86 -2.34
N GLU A 49 -27.64 -12.73 -3.30
CA GLU A 49 -28.62 -13.69 -3.79
C GLU A 49 -29.20 -14.50 -2.61
N ASN A 50 -30.52 -14.58 -2.54
CA ASN A 50 -31.28 -15.20 -1.44
C ASN A 50 -30.99 -14.65 -0.02
N ASN A 51 -30.41 -13.44 0.11
CA ASN A 51 -29.92 -12.88 1.37
C ASN A 51 -28.88 -13.77 2.09
N GLU A 52 -28.09 -14.53 1.33
CA GLU A 52 -27.05 -15.39 1.90
C GLU A 52 -25.99 -14.59 2.68
N PRO A 53 -25.57 -15.06 3.86
CA PRO A 53 -24.54 -14.41 4.64
C PRO A 53 -23.14 -14.61 4.00
N ILE A 54 -22.32 -13.56 4.05
CA ILE A 54 -20.94 -13.63 3.54
C ILE A 54 -20.03 -14.20 4.63
N VAL A 55 -19.72 -15.50 4.53
CA VAL A 55 -18.94 -16.24 5.55
C VAL A 55 -17.56 -16.70 5.07
N SER A 56 -17.27 -16.56 3.77
CA SER A 56 -16.02 -17.02 3.16
C SER A 56 -15.18 -15.85 2.63
N LYS A 57 -13.85 -16.00 2.73
CA LYS A 57 -12.89 -15.14 2.04
C LYS A 57 -12.61 -15.57 0.62
N GLU A 58 -12.97 -16.77 0.19
CA GLU A 58 -12.56 -17.29 -1.12
C GLU A 58 -13.73 -17.40 -2.09
N VAL A 59 -14.91 -17.76 -1.58
CA VAL A 59 -16.12 -17.90 -2.40
C VAL A 59 -16.81 -16.55 -2.58
N TYR A 60 -16.95 -16.12 -3.83
CA TYR A 60 -17.79 -14.98 -4.19
C TYR A 60 -19.27 -15.40 -4.23
N LEU A 61 -20.11 -14.64 -3.53
CA LEU A 61 -21.55 -14.68 -3.69
C LEU A 61 -21.97 -13.72 -4.80
N ASN A 62 -22.98 -14.10 -5.58
CA ASN A 62 -23.66 -13.15 -6.45
C ASN A 62 -24.47 -12.19 -5.58
N ALA A 63 -24.50 -10.92 -5.99
CA ALA A 63 -25.25 -9.87 -5.32
C ALA A 63 -25.70 -8.81 -6.31
N THR A 64 -26.55 -7.90 -5.85
CA THR A 64 -26.87 -6.67 -6.54
C THR A 64 -26.56 -5.47 -5.65
N TYR A 65 -26.36 -4.30 -6.26
CA TYR A 65 -26.17 -3.06 -5.52
C TYR A 65 -26.86 -1.86 -6.16
N TYR A 66 -27.07 -0.84 -5.35
CA TYR A 66 -27.22 0.53 -5.83
C TYR A 66 -26.53 1.51 -4.88
N LEU A 67 -26.09 2.64 -5.42
CA LEU A 67 -25.47 3.73 -4.66
C LEU A 67 -26.44 4.91 -4.64
N ASP A 68 -26.89 5.29 -3.44
CA ASP A 68 -27.65 6.50 -3.21
C ASP A 68 -26.70 7.62 -2.76
N PRO A 69 -26.60 8.74 -3.49
CA PRO A 69 -25.72 9.85 -3.10
C PRO A 69 -26.18 10.59 -1.85
N MET A 70 -27.40 10.35 -1.35
CA MET A 70 -27.96 11.03 -0.18
C MET A 70 -27.89 12.57 -0.28
N GLY A 71 -28.06 13.10 -1.50
CA GLY A 71 -28.01 14.53 -1.78
C GLY A 71 -26.61 15.12 -1.94
N ALA A 72 -25.54 14.31 -1.92
CA ALA A 72 -24.20 14.78 -2.25
C ALA A 72 -24.11 15.25 -3.72
N GLU A 73 -23.81 16.52 -3.94
CA GLU A 73 -23.86 17.17 -5.26
C GLU A 73 -22.87 16.58 -6.27
N ASP A 74 -21.70 16.12 -5.81
CA ASP A 74 -20.62 15.61 -6.66
C ASP A 74 -20.66 14.08 -6.88
N ILE A 75 -21.71 13.41 -6.40
CA ILE A 75 -21.83 11.94 -6.47
C ILE A 75 -23.05 11.56 -7.29
N GLU A 76 -22.83 10.85 -8.39
CA GLU A 76 -23.91 10.30 -9.18
C GLU A 76 -24.49 9.03 -8.53
N ALA A 77 -25.82 8.90 -8.57
CA ALA A 77 -26.48 7.66 -8.20
C ALA A 77 -26.14 6.53 -9.19
N LEU A 78 -26.02 5.31 -8.68
CA LEU A 78 -25.75 4.12 -9.51
C LEU A 78 -26.81 3.07 -9.25
N GLY A 79 -27.62 2.77 -10.27
CA GLY A 79 -28.78 1.89 -10.10
C GLY A 79 -29.86 2.52 -9.21
N THR A 80 -30.88 1.74 -8.86
CA THR A 80 -31.91 2.11 -7.89
C THR A 80 -32.38 0.88 -7.15
N LYS A 81 -33.14 1.04 -6.07
CA LYS A 81 -33.78 -0.09 -5.37
C LYS A 81 -34.63 -0.97 -6.31
N THR A 82 -35.28 -0.38 -7.32
CA THR A 82 -36.11 -1.11 -8.29
C THR A 82 -35.35 -1.60 -9.53
N ALA A 83 -34.12 -1.12 -9.73
CA ALA A 83 -33.24 -1.51 -10.83
C ALA A 83 -31.78 -1.54 -10.35
N PRO A 84 -31.43 -2.49 -9.45
CA PRO A 84 -30.09 -2.59 -8.92
C PRO A 84 -29.15 -3.19 -9.98
N LEU A 85 -27.85 -2.98 -9.80
CA LEU A 85 -26.80 -3.41 -10.71
C LEU A 85 -26.14 -4.70 -10.21
N PRO A 86 -25.70 -5.60 -11.11
CA PRO A 86 -25.08 -6.86 -10.69
C PRO A 86 -23.66 -6.66 -10.14
N MET A 87 -23.33 -7.45 -9.12
CA MET A 87 -21.99 -7.56 -8.55
C MET A 87 -21.74 -8.95 -7.95
N GLN A 88 -20.53 -9.16 -7.46
CA GLN A 88 -20.18 -10.27 -6.59
C GLN A 88 -19.46 -9.74 -5.35
N ILE A 89 -19.59 -10.43 -4.23
CA ILE A 89 -19.00 -10.03 -2.95
C ILE A 89 -18.43 -11.24 -2.19
N ARG A 90 -17.31 -11.05 -1.52
CA ARG A 90 -16.72 -12.02 -0.57
C ARG A 90 -16.05 -11.31 0.60
N GLY A 91 -15.75 -12.06 1.66
CA GLY A 91 -14.90 -11.62 2.75
C GLY A 91 -13.47 -11.34 2.31
N ARG A 92 -12.71 -10.59 3.12
CA ARG A 92 -11.27 -10.42 2.94
C ARG A 92 -10.53 -10.20 4.25
N GLY A 93 -9.21 -10.08 4.15
CA GLY A 93 -8.34 -9.72 5.28
C GLY A 93 -7.91 -10.94 6.10
N HIS A 94 -6.85 -10.78 6.88
CA HIS A 94 -6.31 -11.84 7.73
C HIS A 94 -6.78 -11.67 9.18
N SER A 95 -6.18 -10.72 9.91
CA SER A 95 -6.59 -10.38 11.28
C SER A 95 -7.96 -9.71 11.32
N SER A 96 -8.22 -8.77 10.40
CA SER A 96 -9.47 -8.03 10.31
C SER A 96 -10.69 -8.91 10.02
N TRP A 97 -10.51 -10.04 9.33
CA TRP A 97 -11.58 -11.02 9.13
C TRP A 97 -12.06 -11.66 10.43
N LYS A 98 -11.22 -11.71 11.47
CA LYS A 98 -11.57 -12.27 12.78
C LYS A 98 -12.41 -11.30 13.63
N GLY A 99 -12.43 -10.01 13.29
CA GLY A 99 -13.22 -8.99 13.97
C GLY A 99 -14.74 -9.15 13.76
N VAL A 100 -15.55 -8.49 14.59
CA VAL A 100 -17.02 -8.54 14.48
C VAL A 100 -17.50 -7.85 13.19
N LYS A 101 -17.00 -6.64 12.93
CA LYS A 101 -17.21 -5.92 11.68
C LYS A 101 -16.25 -6.45 10.60
N LYS A 102 -16.81 -7.05 9.55
CA LYS A 102 -16.03 -7.70 8.50
C LYS A 102 -15.67 -6.74 7.36
N PRO A 103 -14.47 -6.81 6.79
CA PRO A 103 -14.14 -6.15 5.53
C PRO A 103 -14.50 -7.05 4.33
N TYR A 104 -14.82 -6.44 3.20
CA TYR A 104 -15.28 -7.15 2.00
C TYR A 104 -14.48 -6.77 0.77
N LYS A 105 -14.43 -7.69 -0.21
CA LYS A 105 -14.01 -7.42 -1.58
C LYS A 105 -15.24 -7.50 -2.48
N ILE A 106 -15.42 -6.48 -3.32
CA ILE A 106 -16.54 -6.41 -4.26
C ILE A 106 -16.03 -6.42 -5.71
N LYS A 107 -16.78 -7.11 -6.57
CA LYS A 107 -16.52 -7.22 -8.01
C LYS A 107 -17.78 -6.83 -8.79
N LEU A 108 -17.78 -5.65 -9.40
CA LEU A 108 -18.90 -5.16 -10.20
C LEU A 108 -19.06 -5.96 -11.51
N GLY A 109 -20.28 -6.08 -12.02
CA GLY A 109 -20.54 -6.77 -13.29
C GLY A 109 -19.82 -6.14 -14.50
N LYS A 110 -19.58 -4.83 -14.48
CA LYS A 110 -18.81 -4.08 -15.48
C LYS A 110 -17.90 -3.03 -14.83
N LYS A 111 -16.88 -2.54 -15.54
CA LYS A 111 -16.03 -1.44 -15.06
C LYS A 111 -16.93 -0.20 -14.87
N THR A 112 -17.01 0.31 -13.65
CA THR A 112 -17.86 1.46 -13.28
C THR A 112 -17.04 2.38 -12.37
N SER A 113 -17.25 3.70 -12.48
CA SER A 113 -16.70 4.67 -11.54
C SER A 113 -17.60 4.67 -10.31
N LEU A 114 -17.03 4.47 -9.13
CA LEU A 114 -17.76 4.62 -7.87
C LEU A 114 -17.33 5.93 -7.24
N MET A 115 -18.30 6.80 -6.95
CA MET A 115 -18.07 8.04 -6.18
C MET A 115 -16.96 8.94 -6.75
N GLY A 116 -16.89 9.03 -8.09
CA GLY A 116 -15.91 9.86 -8.82
C GLY A 116 -14.51 9.24 -8.92
N MET A 117 -14.25 8.05 -8.38
CA MET A 117 -12.96 7.35 -8.53
C MET A 117 -12.83 6.68 -9.91
N SER A 118 -11.61 6.34 -10.30
CA SER A 118 -11.30 5.73 -11.61
C SER A 118 -12.08 4.43 -11.85
N LYS A 119 -12.55 4.22 -13.09
CA LYS A 119 -13.42 3.08 -13.42
C LYS A 119 -12.71 1.75 -13.18
N ASN A 120 -13.31 0.85 -12.38
CA ASN A 120 -12.81 -0.50 -12.22
C ASN A 120 -13.94 -1.48 -11.86
N LYS A 121 -13.66 -2.79 -11.92
CA LYS A 121 -14.56 -3.82 -11.40
C LYS A 121 -14.29 -4.13 -9.93
N HIS A 122 -13.06 -3.99 -9.46
CA HIS A 122 -12.61 -4.50 -8.18
C HIS A 122 -12.40 -3.40 -7.15
N TRP A 123 -13.12 -3.50 -6.04
CA TRP A 123 -13.03 -2.56 -4.93
C TRP A 123 -13.01 -3.31 -3.61
N ALA A 124 -12.62 -2.64 -2.54
CA ALA A 124 -12.71 -3.14 -1.18
C ALA A 124 -13.59 -2.25 -0.33
N LEU A 125 -14.32 -2.85 0.61
CA LEU A 125 -14.98 -2.17 1.71
C LEU A 125 -14.17 -2.47 2.97
N LEU A 126 -13.42 -1.48 3.45
CA LEU A 126 -12.56 -1.61 4.62
C LEU A 126 -13.21 -0.95 5.84
N LYS A 127 -12.98 -1.51 7.03
CA LYS A 127 -13.31 -0.78 8.27
C LYS A 127 -12.58 0.58 8.22
N PRO A 128 -13.25 1.70 8.55
CA PRO A 128 -12.60 2.99 8.62
C PRO A 128 -11.44 2.92 9.59
N THR A 129 -10.23 3.17 9.06
CA THR A 129 -9.04 3.39 9.88
C THR A 129 -8.52 4.76 9.52
N GLU A 130 -8.66 5.68 10.46
CA GLU A 130 -8.27 7.07 10.30
C GLU A 130 -6.76 7.17 9.95
N ASN A 131 -5.97 6.22 10.44
CA ASN A 131 -4.53 6.11 10.25
C ASN A 131 -4.11 6.02 8.77
N THR A 132 -4.92 5.37 7.94
CA THR A 132 -4.64 5.21 6.50
C THR A 132 -4.75 6.54 5.74
N VAL A 133 -5.55 7.50 6.23
CA VAL A 133 -5.82 8.79 5.55
C VAL A 133 -4.53 9.59 5.34
N ALA A 134 -3.72 9.71 6.39
CA ALA A 134 -2.45 10.44 6.34
C ALA A 134 -1.45 9.78 5.36
N GLY A 135 -1.35 8.46 5.41
CA GLY A 135 -0.40 7.71 4.57
C GLY A 135 -0.73 7.79 3.09
N LEU A 136 -2.00 7.69 2.71
CA LEU A 136 -2.41 7.84 1.32
C LEU A 136 -2.15 9.26 0.80
N GLN A 137 -2.42 10.29 1.61
CA GLN A 137 -2.11 11.66 1.19
C GLN A 137 -0.60 11.88 1.06
N LEU A 138 0.20 11.40 2.02
CA LEU A 138 1.65 11.47 1.94
C LEU A 138 2.18 10.74 0.70
N GLY A 139 1.65 9.55 0.39
CA GLY A 139 1.97 8.82 -0.84
C GLY A 139 1.67 9.61 -2.13
N LYS A 140 0.53 10.30 -2.18
CA LYS A 140 0.18 11.21 -3.30
C LYS A 140 1.14 12.39 -3.39
N LEU A 141 1.52 13.01 -2.26
CA LEU A 141 2.44 14.15 -2.24
C LEU A 141 3.87 13.75 -2.67
N MET A 142 4.30 12.53 -2.35
CA MET A 142 5.60 11.99 -2.71
C MET A 142 5.67 11.38 -4.12
N ASP A 143 4.58 11.46 -4.91
CA ASP A 143 4.52 10.91 -6.26
C ASP A 143 4.84 9.39 -6.30
N MET A 144 4.28 8.63 -5.34
CA MET A 144 4.33 7.17 -5.39
C MET A 144 3.69 6.67 -6.69
N SER A 145 4.30 5.66 -7.33
CA SER A 145 3.90 5.21 -8.68
C SER A 145 2.41 4.91 -8.83
N TRP A 146 1.79 4.36 -7.79
CA TRP A 146 0.35 4.36 -7.63
C TRP A 146 -0.03 4.40 -6.15
N THR A 147 -1.02 5.23 -5.83
CA THR A 147 -1.62 5.35 -4.50
C THR A 147 -3.12 5.07 -4.60
N PRO A 148 -3.66 4.08 -3.87
CA PRO A 148 -5.10 3.84 -3.85
C PRO A 148 -5.88 5.08 -3.42
N ASP A 149 -6.98 5.37 -4.11
CA ASP A 149 -7.97 6.32 -3.64
C ASP A 149 -9.07 5.62 -2.82
N PHE A 150 -9.76 6.38 -1.97
CA PHE A 150 -10.92 5.88 -1.24
C PHE A 150 -11.99 6.94 -1.02
N ARG A 151 -13.22 6.50 -0.77
CA ARG A 151 -14.34 7.35 -0.35
C ARG A 151 -15.03 6.73 0.88
N PRO A 152 -15.32 7.51 1.94
CA PRO A 152 -16.20 7.07 3.02
C PRO A 152 -17.62 6.81 2.50
N VAL A 153 -18.24 5.72 2.92
CA VAL A 153 -19.58 5.29 2.48
C VAL A 153 -20.29 4.56 3.63
N GLU A 154 -21.58 4.77 3.82
CA GLU A 154 -22.40 3.94 4.70
C GLU A 154 -22.88 2.70 3.93
N VAL A 155 -22.90 1.52 4.56
CA VAL A 155 -23.26 0.28 3.86
C VAL A 155 -24.48 -0.39 4.51
N VAL A 156 -25.44 -0.75 3.67
CA VAL A 156 -26.59 -1.57 4.04
C VAL A 156 -26.48 -2.89 3.27
N LEU A 157 -26.39 -4.01 3.98
CA LEU A 157 -26.24 -5.34 3.43
C LEU A 157 -27.46 -6.20 3.79
N ASN A 158 -28.18 -6.71 2.79
CA ASN A 158 -29.40 -7.50 2.96
C ASN A 158 -30.45 -6.81 3.85
N GLY A 159 -30.60 -5.49 3.65
CA GLY A 159 -31.48 -4.63 4.45
C GLY A 159 -30.97 -4.25 5.85
N ASP A 160 -29.82 -4.76 6.29
CA ASP A 160 -29.22 -4.44 7.59
C ASP A 160 -28.10 -3.41 7.45
N TYR A 161 -28.15 -2.34 8.24
CA TYR A 161 -27.06 -1.36 8.26
C TYR A 161 -25.84 -1.95 8.96
N ILE A 162 -24.73 -2.05 8.22
CA ILE A 162 -23.47 -2.63 8.73
C ILE A 162 -22.40 -1.57 9.02
N GLY A 163 -22.74 -0.29 8.96
CA GLY A 163 -21.86 0.78 9.41
C GLY A 163 -21.19 1.59 8.30
N LEU A 164 -20.27 2.46 8.73
CA LEU A 164 -19.40 3.27 7.89
C LEU A 164 -18.25 2.41 7.34
N TYR A 165 -17.92 2.51 6.06
CA TYR A 165 -16.79 1.84 5.42
C TYR A 165 -15.96 2.84 4.61
N PHE A 166 -14.69 2.51 4.40
CA PHE A 166 -13.89 3.11 3.33
C PHE A 166 -14.01 2.24 2.09
N LEU A 167 -14.67 2.75 1.05
CA LEU A 167 -14.70 2.17 -0.28
C LEU A 167 -13.38 2.52 -0.96
N THR A 168 -12.52 1.53 -1.14
CA THR A 168 -11.12 1.72 -1.52
C THR A 168 -10.81 1.02 -2.84
N GLU A 169 -10.04 1.68 -3.69
CA GLU A 169 -9.41 1.03 -4.85
C GLU A 169 -8.53 -0.14 -4.41
N THR A 170 -8.33 -1.14 -5.26
CA THR A 170 -7.51 -2.31 -4.92
C THR A 170 -6.29 -2.38 -5.82
N ILE A 171 -5.15 -2.81 -5.27
CA ILE A 171 -3.94 -3.05 -6.06
C ILE A 171 -4.26 -4.06 -7.16
N ARG A 172 -4.13 -3.61 -8.41
CA ARG A 172 -4.25 -4.40 -9.64
C ARG A 172 -3.48 -3.72 -10.77
N ILE A 173 -3.06 -4.52 -11.73
CA ILE A 173 -2.60 -4.01 -13.02
C ILE A 173 -3.82 -3.50 -13.80
N ASP A 174 -3.81 -2.22 -14.13
CA ASP A 174 -4.83 -1.52 -14.94
C ASP A 174 -4.28 -0.15 -15.32
N GLU A 175 -4.74 0.42 -16.44
CA GLU A 175 -4.29 1.73 -16.94
C GLU A 175 -4.46 2.87 -15.93
N ASN A 176 -5.46 2.79 -15.04
CA ASN A 176 -5.72 3.79 -14.00
C ASN A 176 -5.21 3.35 -12.61
N ARG A 177 -4.43 2.26 -12.53
CA ARG A 177 -3.85 1.73 -11.30
C ARG A 177 -2.35 1.49 -11.45
N VAL A 178 -1.87 0.27 -11.18
CA VAL A 178 -0.49 -0.10 -11.48
C VAL A 178 -0.38 -0.30 -12.98
N ASN A 179 -0.03 0.77 -13.70
CA ASN A 179 -0.02 0.77 -15.16
C ASN A 179 1.30 0.18 -15.70
N ILE A 180 1.34 -1.15 -15.79
CA ILE A 180 2.42 -1.93 -16.39
C ILE A 180 1.85 -2.95 -17.37
N TYR A 181 2.71 -3.56 -18.18
CA TYR A 181 2.36 -4.74 -18.95
C TYR A 181 1.79 -5.85 -18.06
N GLU A 182 0.64 -6.42 -18.42
CA GLU A 182 0.07 -7.58 -17.70
C GLU A 182 0.54 -8.87 -18.37
N GLN A 183 1.47 -9.57 -17.70
CA GLN A 183 1.97 -10.85 -18.17
C GLN A 183 0.91 -11.95 -18.03
N GLN A 184 0.83 -12.85 -19.01
CA GLN A 184 -0.11 -13.97 -18.96
C GLN A 184 0.30 -15.03 -17.93
N ASP A 185 -0.69 -15.69 -17.34
CA ASP A 185 -0.48 -16.92 -16.59
C ASP A 185 0.13 -17.99 -17.50
N GLN A 186 0.99 -18.84 -16.92
CA GLN A 186 1.65 -19.93 -17.61
C GLN A 186 2.53 -19.53 -18.83
N GLU A 187 2.95 -18.27 -18.93
CA GLU A 187 3.84 -17.82 -20.01
C GLU A 187 5.17 -18.60 -20.00
N THR A 188 5.69 -18.92 -21.18
CA THR A 188 6.94 -19.68 -21.36
C THR A 188 7.97 -18.99 -22.25
N ASN A 189 7.59 -17.91 -22.94
CA ASN A 189 8.47 -17.10 -23.75
C ASN A 189 9.45 -16.31 -22.87
N SER A 190 10.75 -16.59 -23.01
CA SER A 190 11.81 -15.97 -22.22
C SER A 190 11.85 -14.44 -22.34
N GLU A 191 11.34 -13.87 -23.42
CA GLU A 191 11.31 -12.41 -23.60
C GLU A 191 10.14 -11.73 -22.87
N LEU A 192 9.03 -12.45 -22.66
CA LEU A 192 7.83 -11.89 -22.02
C LEU A 192 7.83 -12.07 -20.49
N ILE A 193 8.53 -13.09 -19.98
CA ILE A 193 8.60 -13.35 -18.53
C ILE A 193 9.50 -12.37 -17.75
N LYS A 194 10.18 -11.44 -18.45
CA LYS A 194 11.13 -10.48 -17.84
C LYS A 194 10.45 -9.30 -17.11
N GLY A 195 9.16 -9.10 -17.33
CA GLY A 195 8.39 -7.96 -16.85
C GLY A 195 6.90 -8.27 -16.73
N GLY A 196 6.12 -7.30 -16.28
CA GLY A 196 4.71 -7.48 -15.93
C GLY A 196 4.50 -8.26 -14.65
N TRP A 197 5.34 -7.96 -13.64
CA TRP A 197 5.27 -8.58 -12.32
C TRP A 197 4.69 -7.61 -11.31
N LEU A 198 3.77 -8.11 -10.49
CA LEU A 198 3.30 -7.44 -9.28
C LEU A 198 3.44 -8.44 -8.13
N VAL A 199 4.27 -8.09 -7.16
CA VAL A 199 4.64 -8.97 -6.04
C VAL A 199 4.61 -8.22 -4.72
N GLU A 200 4.64 -8.96 -3.62
CA GLU A 200 4.64 -8.46 -2.25
C GLU A 200 5.62 -9.26 -1.42
N VAL A 201 6.42 -8.58 -0.59
CA VAL A 201 7.13 -9.24 0.51
C VAL A 201 6.11 -9.66 1.55
N ASP A 202 6.05 -10.96 1.80
CA ASP A 202 4.97 -11.58 2.59
C ASP A 202 5.52 -12.20 3.87
N ASN A 203 4.80 -11.99 4.96
CA ASN A 203 5.08 -12.51 6.29
C ASN A 203 4.18 -13.71 6.67
N TYR A 204 3.27 -14.11 5.78
CA TYR A 204 2.46 -15.31 5.91
C TYR A 204 2.93 -16.40 4.95
N HIS A 205 2.51 -17.64 5.20
CA HIS A 205 2.67 -18.72 4.22
C HIS A 205 1.42 -18.80 3.34
N ASP A 206 1.62 -18.89 2.02
CA ASP A 206 0.58 -18.95 1.00
C ASP A 206 1.05 -19.85 -0.16
N GLU A 207 0.14 -20.32 -1.00
CA GLU A 207 0.41 -21.27 -2.10
C GLU A 207 1.25 -20.64 -3.22
N CYS A 208 0.98 -19.38 -3.55
CA CYS A 208 1.61 -18.69 -4.67
C CYS A 208 2.77 -17.79 -4.20
N GLN A 209 3.82 -18.43 -3.68
CA GLN A 209 5.01 -17.78 -3.14
C GLN A 209 6.31 -18.39 -3.67
N ILE A 210 7.37 -17.58 -3.68
CA ILE A 210 8.76 -18.06 -3.67
C ILE A 210 9.41 -17.71 -2.34
N THR A 211 10.38 -18.51 -1.91
CA THR A 211 11.17 -18.23 -0.72
C THR A 211 12.66 -18.41 -1.05
N ILE A 212 13.47 -17.41 -0.70
CA ILE A 212 14.92 -17.44 -0.86
C ILE A 212 15.62 -17.14 0.47
N PRO A 213 16.82 -17.66 0.75
CA PRO A 213 17.62 -17.19 1.86
C PRO A 213 18.01 -15.73 1.61
N GLU A 214 17.64 -14.83 2.52
CA GLU A 214 18.02 -13.42 2.44
C GLU A 214 19.42 -13.23 3.03
N CYS A 215 19.60 -13.70 4.26
CA CYS A 215 20.88 -13.74 4.95
C CYS A 215 20.95 -14.96 5.87
N SER A 216 21.97 -15.05 6.74
CA SER A 216 22.13 -16.18 7.65
C SER A 216 21.03 -16.31 8.72
N ARG A 217 20.18 -15.28 8.87
CA ARG A 217 19.15 -15.19 9.91
C ARG A 217 17.74 -15.37 9.38
N TRP A 218 17.47 -15.00 8.14
CA TRP A 218 16.10 -14.85 7.62
C TRP A 218 15.99 -15.36 6.19
N ASN A 219 14.77 -15.79 5.85
CA ASN A 219 14.35 -16.01 4.48
C ASN A 219 13.52 -14.82 4.02
N LEU A 220 13.63 -14.46 2.75
CA LEU A 220 12.73 -13.54 2.06
C LEU A 220 11.67 -14.36 1.32
N THR A 221 10.40 -14.14 1.68
CA THR A 221 9.25 -14.73 1.01
C THR A 221 8.56 -13.67 0.17
N ILE A 222 8.33 -14.01 -1.11
CA ILE A 222 7.69 -13.11 -2.08
C ILE A 222 6.42 -13.79 -2.57
N ARG A 223 5.28 -13.16 -2.28
CA ARG A 223 3.98 -13.47 -2.85
C ARG A 223 3.88 -12.84 -4.23
N TYR A 224 3.51 -13.62 -5.24
CA TYR A 224 3.19 -13.08 -6.55
C TYR A 224 1.67 -12.90 -6.71
N HIS A 225 1.27 -11.70 -7.10
CA HIS A 225 -0.13 -11.31 -7.33
C HIS A 225 -0.48 -11.26 -8.81
N SER A 226 0.50 -10.96 -9.67
CA SER A 226 0.38 -11.08 -11.12
C SER A 226 1.73 -11.48 -11.72
N PRO A 227 1.80 -12.56 -12.54
CA PRO A 227 0.70 -13.48 -12.89
C PRO A 227 0.16 -14.23 -11.65
N GLU A 228 -1.09 -14.70 -11.71
CA GLU A 228 -1.72 -15.44 -10.60
C GLU A 228 -1.29 -16.92 -10.59
N ASN A 229 -0.93 -17.48 -11.75
CA ASN A 229 -0.49 -18.87 -11.89
C ASN A 229 0.76 -19.00 -12.78
N LEU A 230 1.90 -19.36 -12.17
CA LEU A 230 3.20 -19.40 -12.86
C LEU A 230 3.50 -20.75 -13.53
N SER A 231 4.08 -20.69 -14.73
CA SER A 231 4.79 -21.81 -15.35
C SER A 231 6.11 -22.09 -14.63
N ASN A 232 6.74 -23.23 -14.94
CA ASN A 232 8.09 -23.52 -14.45
C ASN A 232 9.14 -22.45 -14.88
N PRO A 233 9.18 -21.99 -16.15
CA PRO A 233 10.03 -20.86 -16.55
C PRO A 233 9.78 -19.57 -15.76
N GLN A 234 8.52 -19.19 -15.54
CA GLN A 234 8.17 -17.99 -14.75
C GLN A 234 8.67 -18.11 -13.30
N LEU A 235 8.40 -19.24 -12.65
CA LEU A 235 8.83 -19.52 -11.28
C LEU A 235 10.37 -19.47 -11.15
N GLN A 236 11.08 -20.10 -12.10
CA GLN A 236 12.54 -20.10 -12.12
C GLN A 236 13.10 -18.70 -12.36
N TRP A 237 12.52 -17.93 -13.28
CA TRP A 237 12.93 -16.56 -13.56
C TRP A 237 12.78 -15.68 -12.31
N LEU A 238 11.59 -15.67 -11.69
CA LEU A 238 11.32 -14.84 -10.51
C LEU A 238 12.26 -15.21 -9.34
N THR A 239 12.47 -16.51 -9.11
CA THR A 239 13.38 -16.99 -8.07
C THR A 239 14.82 -16.54 -8.30
N ASN A 240 15.30 -16.62 -9.54
CA ASN A 240 16.67 -16.21 -9.88
C ASN A 240 16.84 -14.69 -9.82
N GLU A 241 15.84 -13.93 -10.25
CA GLU A 241 15.80 -12.48 -10.18
C GLU A 241 15.96 -12.02 -8.72
N PHE A 242 15.13 -12.51 -7.80
CA PHE A 242 15.21 -12.11 -6.39
C PHE A 242 16.50 -12.59 -5.71
N LYS A 243 17.10 -13.72 -6.11
CA LYS A 243 18.44 -14.11 -5.66
C LYS A 243 19.52 -13.14 -6.13
N ALA A 244 19.44 -12.66 -7.37
CA ALA A 244 20.38 -11.68 -7.91
C ALA A 244 20.26 -10.33 -7.19
N ILE A 245 19.02 -9.86 -6.97
CA ILE A 245 18.73 -8.64 -6.19
C ILE A 245 19.32 -8.77 -4.79
N ASN A 246 19.02 -9.86 -4.10
CA ASN A 246 19.51 -10.09 -2.75
C ASN A 246 21.04 -10.09 -2.69
N THR A 247 21.69 -10.75 -3.65
CA THR A 247 23.16 -10.78 -3.75
C THR A 247 23.74 -9.38 -3.96
N ALA A 248 23.12 -8.56 -4.82
CA ALA A 248 23.58 -7.20 -5.09
C ALA A 248 23.43 -6.28 -3.86
N ILE A 249 22.30 -6.36 -3.15
CA ILE A 249 22.03 -5.56 -1.93
C ILE A 249 23.01 -5.93 -0.80
N TYR A 250 23.26 -7.23 -0.60
CA TYR A 250 24.18 -7.74 0.41
C TYR A 250 25.67 -7.69 0.01
N SER A 251 26.01 -6.97 -1.06
CA SER A 251 27.41 -6.67 -1.39
C SER A 251 28.12 -6.05 -0.18
N LYS A 252 29.38 -6.45 0.03
CA LYS A 252 30.26 -5.84 1.04
C LYS A 252 30.70 -4.44 0.65
N ASP A 253 30.77 -4.18 -0.65
CA ASP A 253 31.09 -2.85 -1.18
C ASP A 253 29.81 -2.01 -1.22
N LYS A 254 29.63 -1.16 -0.20
CA LYS A 254 28.49 -0.23 -0.06
C LYS A 254 28.63 1.04 -0.89
N THR A 255 29.69 1.15 -1.69
CA THR A 255 29.83 2.18 -2.73
C THR A 255 29.36 1.69 -4.10
N SER A 256 29.06 0.39 -4.23
CA SER A 256 28.58 -0.22 -5.47
C SER A 256 27.16 0.20 -5.82
N THR A 257 26.93 0.46 -7.11
CA THR A 257 25.60 0.77 -7.68
C THR A 257 24.96 -0.45 -8.36
N GLU A 258 25.52 -1.66 -8.18
CA GLU A 258 25.02 -2.86 -8.86
C GLU A 258 23.57 -3.21 -8.52
N TRP A 259 23.15 -2.99 -7.27
CA TRP A 259 21.77 -3.22 -6.84
C TRP A 259 20.78 -2.26 -7.52
N GLU A 260 21.23 -1.06 -7.89
CA GLU A 260 20.44 -0.04 -8.58
C GLU A 260 20.12 -0.41 -10.02
N LYS A 261 20.76 -1.44 -10.58
CA LYS A 261 20.37 -2.02 -11.87
C LYS A 261 19.06 -2.78 -11.79
N PHE A 262 18.71 -3.26 -10.59
CA PHE A 262 17.51 -4.04 -10.37
C PHE A 262 16.38 -3.23 -9.76
N ILE A 263 16.67 -2.36 -8.80
CA ILE A 263 15.67 -1.59 -8.05
C ILE A 263 15.83 -0.11 -8.36
N ASP A 264 14.70 0.57 -8.57
CA ASP A 264 14.67 2.02 -8.67
C ASP A 264 14.87 2.69 -7.29
N VAL A 265 15.99 3.41 -7.13
CA VAL A 265 16.43 3.98 -5.86
C VAL A 265 15.44 5.01 -5.32
N GLU A 266 14.86 5.85 -6.18
CA GLU A 266 13.88 6.85 -5.76
C GLU A 266 12.59 6.21 -5.25
N SER A 267 12.07 5.20 -5.95
CA SER A 267 10.87 4.48 -5.49
C SER A 267 11.08 3.83 -4.13
N MET A 268 12.25 3.21 -3.91
CA MET A 268 12.60 2.61 -2.62
C MET A 268 12.72 3.68 -1.53
N ALA A 269 13.30 4.84 -1.85
CA ALA A 269 13.43 5.95 -0.91
C ALA A 269 12.06 6.54 -0.55
N ARG A 270 11.14 6.73 -1.51
CA ARG A 270 9.76 7.17 -1.25
C ARG A 270 9.01 6.18 -0.36
N PHE A 271 9.13 4.88 -0.64
CA PHE A 271 8.53 3.84 0.19
C PHE A 271 9.11 3.82 1.61
N PHE A 272 10.44 3.94 1.75
CA PHE A 272 11.11 4.05 3.05
C PHE A 272 10.63 5.25 3.86
N ILE A 273 10.62 6.45 3.26
CA ILE A 273 10.13 7.67 3.91
C ILE A 273 8.68 7.48 4.36
N LEU A 274 7.81 6.94 3.50
CA LEU A 274 6.41 6.69 3.83
C LEU A 274 6.28 5.83 5.08
N GLN A 275 6.93 4.67 5.11
CA GLN A 275 6.80 3.73 6.23
C GLN A 275 7.43 4.30 7.52
N GLU A 276 8.55 5.01 7.43
CA GLU A 276 9.21 5.62 8.58
C GLU A 276 8.44 6.82 9.15
N VAL A 277 7.89 7.69 8.30
CA VAL A 277 7.07 8.85 8.73
C VAL A 277 5.73 8.40 9.30
N MET A 278 5.14 7.36 8.72
CA MET A 278 3.94 6.72 9.27
C MET A 278 4.25 5.90 10.53
N ASP A 279 5.53 5.64 10.80
CA ASP A 279 6.02 4.73 11.84
C ASP A 279 5.38 3.34 11.75
N ASN A 280 5.15 2.85 10.53
CA ASN A 280 4.39 1.63 10.29
C ASN A 280 5.29 0.39 10.50
N PRO A 281 5.13 -0.36 11.60
CA PRO A 281 5.95 -1.52 11.88
C PRO A 281 5.73 -2.65 10.86
N ASP A 282 4.60 -2.64 10.15
CA ASP A 282 4.29 -3.66 9.17
C ASP A 282 4.97 -3.42 7.82
N GLY A 283 5.38 -2.19 7.55
CA GLY A 283 5.70 -1.70 6.22
C GLY A 283 6.89 -2.33 5.49
N PHE A 284 7.79 -3.05 6.18
CA PHE A 284 8.95 -3.69 5.54
C PHE A 284 9.01 -5.21 5.71
N HIS A 285 7.96 -5.83 6.27
CA HIS A 285 7.86 -7.30 6.39
C HIS A 285 6.58 -7.86 5.78
N GLY A 286 5.53 -7.03 5.66
CA GLY A 286 4.29 -7.31 4.93
C GLY A 286 3.81 -6.01 4.26
N SER A 287 2.88 -6.08 3.29
CA SER A 287 2.41 -4.88 2.56
C SER A 287 3.53 -4.08 1.86
N PHE A 288 4.67 -4.73 1.61
CA PHE A 288 5.77 -4.19 0.83
C PHE A 288 5.68 -4.72 -0.59
N TYR A 289 4.90 -4.01 -1.40
CA TYR A 289 4.71 -4.34 -2.81
C TYR A 289 5.88 -3.85 -3.66
N LEU A 290 6.16 -4.62 -4.71
CA LEU A 290 7.10 -4.30 -5.77
C LEU A 290 6.44 -4.63 -7.11
N HIS A 291 6.72 -3.84 -8.14
CA HIS A 291 6.29 -4.15 -9.50
C HIS A 291 7.38 -3.86 -10.52
N LYS A 292 7.35 -4.57 -11.63
CA LYS A 292 8.31 -4.42 -12.72
C LYS A 292 7.60 -4.51 -14.06
N ASP A 293 7.77 -3.48 -14.89
CA ASP A 293 7.20 -3.42 -16.23
C ASP A 293 8.01 -4.24 -17.25
N LEU A 294 7.45 -4.45 -18.45
CA LEU A 294 8.13 -5.07 -19.58
C LEU A 294 8.70 -4.00 -20.52
N THR A 295 9.79 -3.35 -20.09
CA THR A 295 10.55 -2.38 -20.90
C THR A 295 12.04 -2.66 -20.83
N GLU A 296 12.79 -2.09 -21.77
CA GLU A 296 14.25 -2.20 -21.78
C GLU A 296 14.83 -1.56 -20.50
N ASN A 297 15.65 -2.31 -19.76
CA ASN A 297 16.23 -1.89 -18.47
C ASN A 297 15.19 -1.56 -17.39
N ALA A 298 13.96 -2.11 -17.47
CA ALA A 298 12.96 -1.98 -16.42
C ALA A 298 13.53 -2.40 -15.06
N LYS A 299 13.34 -1.54 -14.06
CA LYS A 299 13.69 -1.80 -12.66
C LYS A 299 12.43 -2.16 -11.88
N TRP A 300 12.62 -2.85 -10.77
CA TRP A 300 11.61 -3.03 -9.74
C TRP A 300 11.35 -1.68 -9.06
N ILE A 301 10.09 -1.30 -9.00
CA ILE A 301 9.59 -0.10 -8.36
C ILE A 301 8.95 -0.51 -7.03
N ALA A 302 9.39 0.10 -5.93
CA ALA A 302 8.75 -0.09 -4.62
C ALA A 302 7.40 0.62 -4.57
N GLY A 303 6.40 -0.09 -4.08
CA GLY A 303 4.99 0.25 -4.20
C GLY A 303 4.27 -0.69 -5.18
N PRO A 304 2.96 -0.54 -5.33
CA PRO A 304 2.13 0.50 -4.73
C PRO A 304 1.93 0.38 -3.21
N ILE A 305 1.36 1.42 -2.61
CA ILE A 305 1.17 1.46 -1.16
C ILE A 305 -0.11 0.73 -0.74
N TRP A 306 -0.06 0.02 0.38
CA TRP A 306 -1.20 -0.66 0.99
C TRP A 306 -1.02 -0.81 2.50
N ASP A 307 -2.13 -1.09 3.19
CA ASP A 307 -2.18 -1.38 4.64
C ASP A 307 -1.34 -0.42 5.50
N LEU A 308 -1.64 0.88 5.37
CA LEU A 308 -0.91 1.93 6.07
C LEU A 308 -1.53 2.21 7.44
N VAL A 309 -0.66 2.24 8.45
CA VAL A 309 -0.98 2.66 9.81
C VAL A 309 -0.06 3.81 10.24
N CYS A 310 -0.62 4.82 10.90
CA CYS A 310 0.12 5.89 11.56
C CYS A 310 0.26 5.53 13.04
N TYR A 311 1.40 5.01 13.46
CA TYR A 311 1.57 4.60 14.85
C TYR A 311 1.77 5.80 15.77
N ASN A 312 1.02 5.79 16.87
CA ASN A 312 1.08 6.82 17.91
C ASN A 312 1.93 6.34 19.09
N ARG A 313 3.22 6.08 18.85
CA ARG A 313 4.19 5.72 19.90
C ARG A 313 5.29 6.77 20.04
N GLU A 314 6.13 6.60 21.04
CA GLU A 314 7.39 7.32 21.14
C GLU A 314 8.40 6.66 20.21
N LYS A 315 8.80 7.38 19.15
CA LYS A 315 9.78 6.91 18.18
C LYS A 315 11.19 7.21 18.71
N THR A 316 11.97 6.15 18.95
CA THR A 316 13.32 6.25 19.54
C THR A 316 14.42 5.80 18.58
N ASP A 317 14.07 5.10 17.50
CA ASP A 317 14.95 4.67 16.42
C ASP A 317 14.11 4.57 15.14
N TYR A 318 14.73 4.21 14.02
CA TYR A 318 14.01 3.85 12.80
C TYR A 318 13.02 2.72 13.07
N THR A 319 11.84 2.80 12.47
CA THR A 319 10.74 1.83 12.66
C THR A 319 11.24 0.41 12.46
N PHE A 320 12.09 0.21 11.45
CA PHE A 320 12.64 -1.10 11.09
C PHE A 320 13.66 -1.67 12.11
N LYS A 321 14.19 -0.85 13.03
CA LYS A 321 15.08 -1.27 14.12
C LYS A 321 14.36 -1.42 15.45
N MET A 322 13.19 -0.81 15.59
CA MET A 322 12.44 -0.82 16.84
C MET A 322 11.88 -2.22 17.11
N LYS A 323 11.98 -2.66 18.37
CA LYS A 323 11.29 -3.87 18.84
C LYS A 323 9.79 -3.61 18.92
N VAL A 324 9.05 -4.13 17.95
CA VAL A 324 7.58 -4.19 17.98
C VAL A 324 7.15 -5.54 18.55
N HIS A 325 5.88 -5.72 18.91
CA HIS A 325 5.36 -6.94 19.54
C HIS A 325 5.51 -8.24 18.69
N TYR A 326 6.08 -8.14 17.50
CA TYR A 326 6.35 -9.23 16.56
C TYR A 326 7.84 -9.26 16.21
N GLY A 327 8.39 -10.48 16.05
CA GLY A 327 9.76 -10.68 15.56
C GLY A 327 9.84 -10.21 14.12
N PHE A 328 10.15 -8.94 13.92
CA PHE A 328 10.15 -8.28 12.63
C PHE A 328 11.43 -8.59 11.84
N THR A 329 11.26 -8.83 10.54
CA THR A 329 12.37 -8.90 9.58
C THR A 329 12.28 -7.66 8.67
N PRO A 330 13.13 -6.63 8.85
CA PRO A 330 13.17 -5.42 8.02
C PRO A 330 13.51 -5.62 6.54
N HIS A 331 13.54 -6.87 6.10
CA HIS A 331 14.25 -7.36 4.92
C HIS A 331 15.39 -6.42 4.50
N TRP A 332 15.45 -6.05 3.23
CA TRP A 332 16.59 -5.33 2.65
C TRP A 332 16.90 -3.95 3.26
N ILE A 333 16.01 -3.34 4.04
CA ILE A 333 16.13 -1.94 4.46
C ILE A 333 17.37 -1.69 5.31
N GLY A 334 17.71 -2.62 6.21
CA GLY A 334 18.93 -2.50 7.04
C GLY A 334 20.24 -2.55 6.22
N GLU A 335 20.21 -3.16 5.03
CA GLU A 335 21.35 -3.19 4.12
C GLU A 335 21.34 -2.00 3.15
N ILE A 336 20.19 -1.64 2.59
CA ILE A 336 20.03 -0.56 1.61
C ILE A 336 20.37 0.81 2.24
N ILE A 337 20.02 1.02 3.52
CA ILE A 337 20.31 2.28 4.24
C ILE A 337 21.81 2.58 4.41
N GLN A 338 22.69 1.61 4.11
CA GLN A 338 24.14 1.81 4.15
C GLN A 338 24.69 2.42 2.86
N TYR A 339 23.93 2.41 1.76
CA TYR A 339 24.37 2.95 0.47
C TYR A 339 24.16 4.47 0.42
N ASP A 340 25.20 5.21 0.00
CA ASP A 340 25.15 6.67 -0.05
C ASP A 340 24.10 7.18 -1.05
N SER A 341 24.00 6.55 -2.23
CA SER A 341 22.99 6.89 -3.24
C SER A 341 21.56 6.82 -2.71
N PHE A 342 21.26 5.82 -1.87
CA PHE A 342 19.96 5.70 -1.22
C PHE A 342 19.74 6.80 -0.18
N CYS A 343 20.71 7.07 0.71
CA CYS A 343 20.61 8.15 1.70
C CYS A 343 20.43 9.53 1.06
N GLN A 344 21.15 9.81 -0.03
CA GLN A 344 21.00 11.03 -0.81
C GLN A 344 19.60 11.13 -1.44
N SER A 345 19.10 10.03 -2.01
CA SER A 345 17.74 9.95 -2.56
C SER A 345 16.67 10.22 -1.50
N VAL A 346 16.80 9.61 -0.31
CA VAL A 346 15.90 9.87 0.84
C VAL A 346 15.90 11.35 1.21
N LYS A 347 17.07 11.97 1.34
CA LYS A 347 17.17 13.40 1.65
C LYS A 347 16.54 14.27 0.56
N SER A 348 16.81 13.98 -0.71
CA SER A 348 16.27 14.74 -1.84
C SER A 348 14.74 14.71 -1.86
N ILE A 349 14.17 13.50 -1.75
CA ILE A 349 12.72 13.28 -1.77
C ILE A 349 12.05 13.91 -0.55
N TRP A 350 12.65 13.78 0.63
CA TRP A 350 12.08 14.38 1.84
C TRP A 350 11.95 15.90 1.72
N ASN A 351 12.92 16.57 1.10
CA ASN A 351 12.88 18.01 0.85
C ASN A 351 11.82 18.44 -0.17
N GLU A 352 11.24 17.53 -0.96
CA GLU A 352 10.10 17.83 -1.85
C GLU A 352 8.80 18.06 -1.07
N VAL A 353 8.72 17.53 0.17
CA VAL A 353 7.52 17.54 1.02
C VAL A 353 7.72 18.39 2.26
N TYR A 354 8.83 18.22 2.97
CA TYR A 354 9.11 18.92 4.22
C TYR A 354 9.81 20.27 4.01
N PRO A 355 9.42 21.34 4.74
CA PRO A 355 8.25 21.45 5.61
C PRO A 355 6.99 21.91 4.87
N ASP A 356 7.15 22.40 3.64
CA ASP A 356 6.19 23.27 2.96
C ASP A 356 4.84 22.60 2.67
N ARG A 357 4.83 21.29 2.45
CA ARG A 357 3.63 20.53 2.03
C ARG A 357 2.96 19.76 3.17
N LEU A 358 3.48 19.81 4.39
CA LEU A 358 2.88 19.09 5.53
C LEU A 358 1.45 19.58 5.82
N SER A 359 1.19 20.88 5.63
CA SER A 359 -0.13 21.48 5.80
C SER A 359 -1.20 20.88 4.87
N GLU A 360 -0.82 20.39 3.69
CA GLU A 360 -1.71 19.69 2.77
C GLU A 360 -2.18 18.36 3.37
N ILE A 361 -1.31 17.65 4.10
CA ILE A 361 -1.65 16.38 4.77
C ILE A 361 -2.64 16.63 5.90
N TYR A 362 -2.35 17.60 6.77
CA TYR A 362 -3.22 17.92 7.91
C TYR A 362 -4.59 18.42 7.47
N SER A 363 -4.64 19.26 6.44
CA SER A 363 -5.90 19.75 5.86
C SER A 363 -6.71 18.61 5.23
N TYR A 364 -6.04 17.66 4.58
CA TYR A 364 -6.70 16.49 4.00
C TYR A 364 -7.28 15.56 5.08
N ILE A 365 -6.57 15.37 6.20
CA ILE A 365 -7.08 14.62 7.35
C ILE A 365 -8.37 15.28 7.86
N ASP A 366 -8.37 16.59 8.11
CA ASP A 366 -9.54 17.29 8.62
C ASP A 366 -10.71 17.25 7.62
N ALA A 367 -10.45 17.50 6.34
CA ALA A 367 -11.45 17.45 5.28
C ALA A 367 -12.06 16.06 5.08
N THR A 368 -11.32 15.00 5.41
CA THR A 368 -11.79 13.62 5.23
C THR A 368 -12.46 13.08 6.50
N VAL A 369 -11.92 13.37 7.68
CA VAL A 369 -12.31 12.75 8.95
C VAL A 369 -13.44 13.53 9.61
N LEU A 370 -13.36 14.86 9.69
CA LEU A 370 -14.36 15.64 10.45
C LEU A 370 -15.80 15.49 9.93
N PRO A 371 -16.07 15.42 8.61
CA PRO A 371 -17.44 15.25 8.10
C PRO A 371 -18.09 13.90 8.46
N LEU A 372 -17.31 12.92 8.95
CA LEU A 372 -17.80 11.58 9.23
C LEU A 372 -18.40 11.43 10.63
N ALA A 373 -18.53 12.51 11.40
CA ALA A 373 -18.96 12.49 12.80
C ALA A 373 -20.27 11.71 13.02
N GLU A 374 -21.34 12.05 12.29
CA GLU A 374 -22.65 11.41 12.45
C GLU A 374 -22.63 9.93 12.01
N ALA A 375 -21.97 9.62 10.90
CA ALA A 375 -21.81 8.24 10.43
C ALA A 375 -21.00 7.38 11.41
N TRP A 376 -19.98 7.95 12.06
CA TRP A 376 -19.22 7.25 13.11
C TRP A 376 -20.02 7.03 14.38
N GLU A 377 -20.87 7.97 14.79
CA GLU A 377 -21.77 7.74 15.93
C GLU A 377 -22.69 6.54 15.66
N LYS A 378 -23.26 6.45 14.45
CA LYS A 378 -24.05 5.29 14.02
C LYS A 378 -23.22 4.01 13.92
N ASP A 379 -21.97 4.10 13.47
CA ASP A 379 -21.05 2.96 13.44
C ASP A 379 -20.73 2.44 14.85
N CYS A 380 -20.44 3.34 15.78
CA CYS A 380 -20.19 3.02 17.18
C CYS A 380 -21.41 2.39 17.84
N GLU A 381 -22.61 2.94 17.60
CA GLU A 381 -23.87 2.35 18.06
C GLU A 381 -24.08 0.95 17.49
N ARG A 382 -23.80 0.74 16.20
CA ARG A 382 -23.97 -0.56 15.51
C ARG A 382 -23.03 -1.64 16.06
N TRP A 383 -21.78 -1.28 16.35
CA TRP A 383 -20.72 -2.24 16.69
C TRP A 383 -20.32 -2.22 18.17
N SER A 384 -20.98 -1.41 19.00
CA SER A 384 -20.64 -1.21 20.42
C SER A 384 -19.18 -0.75 20.63
N ASP A 385 -18.65 0.01 19.68
CA ASP A 385 -17.33 0.66 19.80
C ASP A 385 -17.43 1.87 20.77
N ASP A 386 -16.30 2.30 21.35
CA ASP A 386 -16.25 3.40 22.32
C ASP A 386 -16.75 4.74 21.72
N PRO A 387 -17.89 5.29 22.21
CA PRO A 387 -18.48 6.50 21.64
C PRO A 387 -17.69 7.77 21.97
N THR A 388 -16.70 7.71 22.87
CA THR A 388 -15.82 8.85 23.13
C THR A 388 -14.80 9.08 22.02
N GLN A 389 -14.70 8.15 21.06
CA GLN A 389 -13.82 8.21 19.89
C GLN A 389 -14.42 9.07 18.77
N THR A 390 -14.63 10.36 19.06
CA THR A 390 -15.23 11.32 18.11
C THR A 390 -14.34 11.54 16.88
N ALA A 391 -14.94 12.00 15.77
CA ALA A 391 -14.20 12.35 14.55
C ALA A 391 -13.06 13.35 14.83
N GLN A 392 -13.30 14.35 15.68
CA GLN A 392 -12.30 15.32 16.11
C GLN A 392 -11.13 14.64 16.84
N LEU A 393 -11.42 13.78 17.82
CA LEU A 393 -10.39 13.07 18.58
C LEU A 393 -9.55 12.15 17.68
N ARG A 394 -10.18 11.49 16.71
CA ARG A 394 -9.51 10.66 15.71
C ARG A 394 -8.57 11.48 14.82
N ALA A 395 -9.06 12.60 14.28
CA ALA A 395 -8.24 13.52 13.49
C ALA A 395 -7.04 14.02 14.31
N ASP A 396 -7.27 14.51 15.53
CA ASP A 396 -6.21 15.05 16.39
C ASP A 396 -5.16 13.99 16.75
N ARG A 397 -5.55 12.75 17.00
CA ARG A 397 -4.61 11.66 17.30
C ARG A 397 -3.63 11.41 16.16
N ILE A 398 -4.12 11.34 14.92
CA ILE A 398 -3.25 11.12 13.76
C ILE A 398 -2.38 12.33 13.51
N LYS A 399 -2.95 13.54 13.56
CA LYS A 399 -2.17 14.76 13.36
C LYS A 399 -1.05 14.86 14.39
N ASN A 400 -1.32 14.52 15.65
CA ASN A 400 -0.32 14.50 16.72
C ASN A 400 0.73 13.40 16.51
N ALA A 401 0.33 12.19 16.14
CA ALA A 401 1.26 11.10 15.85
C ALA A 401 2.18 11.44 14.67
N LEU A 402 1.59 11.86 13.56
CA LEU A 402 2.30 12.25 12.34
C LEU A 402 3.27 13.40 12.61
N THR A 403 2.86 14.43 13.35
CA THR A 403 3.73 15.58 13.67
C THR A 403 4.99 15.10 14.40
N ARG A 404 4.85 14.28 15.44
CA ARG A 404 6.01 13.76 16.18
C ARG A 404 6.90 12.87 15.30
N ASN A 405 6.29 12.03 14.45
CA ASN A 405 7.05 11.12 13.60
C ASN A 405 7.81 11.89 12.50
N VAL A 406 7.20 12.91 11.91
CA VAL A 406 7.81 13.84 10.95
C VAL A 406 8.97 14.60 11.58
N GLU A 407 8.78 15.15 12.78
CA GLU A 407 9.84 15.85 13.51
C GLU A 407 11.01 14.92 13.84
N TRP A 408 10.72 13.69 14.28
CA TRP A 408 11.76 12.71 14.50
C TRP A 408 12.51 12.39 13.20
N PHE A 409 11.80 12.06 12.12
CA PHE A 409 12.40 11.66 10.85
C PHE A 409 13.26 12.77 10.26
N ASN A 410 12.78 14.02 10.29
CA ASN A 410 13.54 15.17 9.82
C ASN A 410 14.87 15.38 10.57
N ASN A 411 14.88 15.11 11.88
CA ASN A 411 16.10 15.20 12.69
C ASN A 411 17.00 13.96 12.60
N HIS A 412 16.55 12.90 11.95
CA HIS A 412 17.25 11.62 11.83
C HIS A 412 17.28 11.14 10.38
N LEU A 413 17.49 12.03 9.41
CA LEU A 413 17.69 11.62 8.03
C LEU A 413 18.91 10.68 7.92
N PRO A 414 18.81 9.59 7.13
CA PRO A 414 19.89 8.61 7.06
C PRO A 414 21.13 9.21 6.38
N THR A 415 22.29 8.82 6.89
CA THR A 415 23.60 9.14 6.32
C THR A 415 24.42 7.87 6.20
N SER A 416 25.03 7.64 5.04
CA SER A 416 25.94 6.51 4.87
C SER A 416 27.29 6.80 5.53
N GLU A 417 27.86 5.82 6.23
CA GLU A 417 29.26 5.87 6.70
C GLU A 417 30.26 5.82 5.53
N TYR A 418 29.80 5.40 4.35
CA TYR A 418 30.55 5.36 3.09
C TYR A 418 30.29 6.59 2.23
N ALA A 419 29.60 7.62 2.76
CA ALA A 419 29.45 8.89 2.09
C ALA A 419 30.84 9.44 1.74
N SER A 420 31.01 9.80 0.47
CA SER A 420 32.21 10.54 0.06
C SER A 420 32.22 11.88 0.81
N ASP A 421 33.38 12.32 1.29
CA ASP A 421 33.51 13.63 1.93
C ASP A 421 32.84 14.71 1.06
N PRO A 422 31.82 15.45 1.57
CA PRO A 422 31.12 16.48 0.81
C PRO A 422 32.05 17.56 0.26
N SER A 423 33.24 17.72 0.84
CA SER A 423 34.26 18.67 0.36
C SER A 423 34.99 18.24 -0.92
N ILE A 424 34.80 16.98 -1.37
CA ILE A 424 35.48 16.41 -2.55
C ILE A 424 34.52 16.14 -3.70
N GLN A 425 33.19 16.15 -3.50
CA GLN A 425 32.22 16.10 -4.61
C GLN A 425 31.91 17.48 -5.18
N GLY A 426 32.96 18.12 -5.71
CA GLY A 426 32.85 19.22 -6.66
C GLY A 426 32.66 18.74 -8.09
N VAL A 427 31.82 17.72 -8.34
CA VAL A 427 31.23 17.46 -9.66
C VAL A 427 29.81 16.94 -9.43
N VAL A 428 28.88 17.87 -9.23
CA VAL A 428 27.47 17.62 -9.45
C VAL A 428 27.33 17.24 -10.93
N THR A 429 27.19 15.95 -11.25
CA THR A 429 26.64 15.57 -12.56
C THR A 429 25.17 15.98 -12.52
N LYS A 430 24.90 17.24 -12.87
CA LYS A 430 23.56 17.77 -13.02
C LYS A 430 22.86 16.92 -14.07
N THR A 431 21.85 16.16 -13.66
CA THR A 431 20.92 15.58 -14.63
C THR A 431 20.25 16.76 -15.36
N PRO A 432 20.37 16.86 -16.68
CA PRO A 432 19.86 18.01 -17.39
C PRO A 432 18.33 18.04 -17.30
N ILE A 433 17.79 19.22 -16.97
CA ILE A 433 16.36 19.47 -16.83
C ILE A 433 15.73 19.43 -18.21
N LYS A 434 14.80 18.49 -18.41
CA LYS A 434 14.01 18.40 -19.64
C LYS A 434 12.89 19.44 -19.64
N ILE A 435 12.71 20.09 -20.78
CA ILE A 435 11.72 21.13 -21.04
C ILE A 435 10.68 20.56 -22.00
N PHE A 436 9.40 20.71 -21.67
CA PHE A 436 8.29 20.35 -22.56
C PHE A 436 7.39 21.57 -22.79
N ASN A 437 6.65 21.60 -23.91
CA ASN A 437 5.55 22.55 -24.05
C ASN A 437 4.27 22.05 -23.35
N LEU A 438 3.23 22.88 -23.32
CA LEU A 438 1.94 22.51 -22.71
C LEU A 438 1.23 21.31 -23.35
N GLN A 439 1.62 20.92 -24.57
CA GLN A 439 1.10 19.75 -25.26
C GLN A 439 1.95 18.49 -25.00
N GLY A 440 2.98 18.59 -24.15
CA GLY A 440 3.85 17.46 -23.78
C GLY A 440 4.97 17.17 -24.78
N PHE A 441 5.18 18.00 -25.79
CA PHE A 441 6.31 17.82 -26.71
C PHE A 441 7.61 18.27 -26.07
N TYR A 442 8.63 17.43 -26.20
CA TYR A 442 9.99 17.74 -25.76
C TYR A 442 10.58 18.90 -26.57
N ILE A 443 11.07 19.91 -25.87
CA ILE A 443 11.65 21.14 -26.45
C ILE A 443 13.17 21.14 -26.34
N GLY A 444 13.73 20.55 -25.28
CA GLY A 444 15.18 20.49 -25.06
C GLY A 444 15.55 20.17 -23.62
N GLU A 445 16.84 20.24 -23.32
CA GLU A 445 17.39 20.01 -21.99
C GLU A 445 18.39 21.12 -21.62
N CYS A 446 18.50 21.44 -20.33
CA CYS A 446 19.40 22.48 -19.82
C CYS A 446 20.00 22.08 -18.47
N GLU A 447 21.10 22.70 -18.05
CA GLU A 447 21.73 22.31 -16.80
C GLU A 447 20.93 22.74 -15.57
N ASN A 448 20.16 23.82 -15.66
CA ASN A 448 19.40 24.36 -14.53
C ASN A 448 18.21 25.23 -15.00
N GLU A 449 17.28 25.49 -14.09
CA GLU A 449 16.02 26.18 -14.42
C GLU A 449 16.23 27.64 -14.85
N ALA A 450 17.27 28.32 -14.33
CA ALA A 450 17.59 29.68 -14.74
C ALA A 450 18.05 29.75 -16.21
N GLU A 451 18.79 28.74 -16.66
CA GLU A 451 19.18 28.57 -18.07
C GLU A 451 17.98 28.23 -18.98
N ALA A 452 17.05 27.37 -18.51
CA ALA A 452 15.80 27.14 -19.24
C ALA A 452 15.04 28.45 -19.46
N ILE A 453 14.87 29.23 -18.39
CA ILE A 453 14.06 30.45 -18.41
C ILE A 453 14.68 31.53 -19.32
N SER A 454 16.00 31.65 -19.36
CA SER A 454 16.68 32.67 -20.19
C SER A 454 16.71 32.34 -21.68
N ASN A 455 16.70 31.05 -22.04
CA ASN A 455 16.83 30.58 -23.42
C ASN A 455 15.49 30.28 -24.11
N LEU A 456 14.38 30.26 -23.37
CA LEU A 456 13.06 30.00 -23.92
C LEU A 456 12.39 31.29 -24.41
N ASN A 457 11.69 31.18 -25.55
CA ASN A 457 10.84 32.26 -26.05
C ASN A 457 9.63 32.47 -25.16
N LYS A 458 8.98 33.63 -25.27
CA LYS A 458 7.71 33.92 -24.57
C LYS A 458 6.69 32.80 -24.82
N GLY A 459 6.17 32.21 -23.75
CA GLY A 459 5.34 31.03 -23.84
C GLY A 459 5.12 30.34 -22.50
N VAL A 460 4.50 29.17 -22.53
CA VAL A 460 4.27 28.36 -21.34
C VAL A 460 4.88 26.98 -21.53
N TYR A 461 5.71 26.59 -20.57
CA TYR A 461 6.51 25.38 -20.62
C TYR A 461 6.36 24.57 -19.34
N ILE A 462 6.62 23.27 -19.43
CA ILE A 462 6.83 22.39 -18.29
C ILE A 462 8.33 22.25 -18.10
N ILE A 463 8.87 22.86 -17.05
CA ILE A 463 10.28 22.81 -16.69
C ILE A 463 10.34 22.18 -15.29
N ASN A 464 11.15 21.14 -15.12
CA ASN A 464 11.25 20.41 -13.85
C ASN A 464 9.88 20.00 -13.26
N ARG A 465 9.01 19.46 -14.14
CA ARG A 465 7.62 19.04 -13.82
C ARG A 465 6.70 20.16 -13.31
N ARG A 466 7.09 21.45 -13.43
CA ARG A 466 6.27 22.61 -13.06
C ARG A 466 5.94 23.46 -14.29
N LYS A 467 4.76 24.08 -14.27
CA LYS A 467 4.33 25.03 -15.31
C LYS A 467 5.01 26.38 -15.10
N VAL A 468 5.85 26.79 -16.05
CA VAL A 468 6.57 28.07 -16.04
C VAL A 468 6.08 28.95 -17.19
N ILE A 469 5.77 30.21 -16.88
CA ILE A 469 5.33 31.20 -17.86
C ILE A 469 6.48 32.16 -18.13
N ILE A 470 7.03 32.11 -19.35
CA ILE A 470 8.05 33.04 -19.83
C ILE A 470 7.32 34.25 -20.43
N LYS A 471 7.52 35.42 -19.85
CA LYS A 471 6.75 36.64 -20.14
C LYS A 471 7.37 37.52 -21.23
#